data_AF-A0A2I1YHJ3-F1
#
_entry.id   AF-A0A2I1YHJ3-F1
#
_cell.length_a   1.000
_cell.length_b   1.000
_cell.length_c   1.000
_cell.angle_alpha   90.00
_cell.angle_beta   90.00
_cell.angle_gamma   90.00
#
_symmetry.space_group_name_H-M   'P 1'
#
loop_
_entity.id
_entity.type
_entity.pdbx_description
1 polymer ?
#
loop_
_entity_poly.entity_id
_entity_poly.type
_entity_poly.pdbx_seq_one_letter_code
_entity_poly.pdbx_strand_id
1 'polypeptide(L)' 'MYFETIPAENCVEILHIGAYDDEPISFQKMDLFAKETNVKRSKNYHREIYLNNENRVSKDKLKTILYYPIE' A
#
# COMPACT_ATOMS: atom_id res chain seq x y z
N MET A 1 -7.46 -10.33 23.53
CA MET A 1 -6.69 -9.21 22.98
C MET A 1 -5.33 -9.76 22.62
N TYR A 2 -4.94 -9.69 21.35
CA TYR A 2 -3.64 -10.19 20.88
C TYR A 2 -2.74 -8.99 20.61
N PHE A 3 -1.49 -9.10 21.01
CA PHE A 3 -0.45 -8.09 20.76
C PHE A 3 0.65 -8.76 19.97
N GLU A 4 1.11 -8.07 18.93
CA GLU A 4 2.20 -8.54 18.08
C GLU A 4 3.16 -7.38 17.81
N THR A 5 4.44 -7.70 17.67
CA THR A 5 5.44 -6.78 17.14
C THR A 5 5.75 -7.20 15.72
N ILE A 6 5.51 -6.30 14.77
CA ILE A 6 5.86 -6.52 13.37
C ILE A 6 7.29 -6.03 13.17
N PRO A 7 8.22 -6.90 12.72
CA PRO A 7 9.59 -6.49 12.45
C PRO A 7 9.64 -5.49 11.29
N ALA A 8 10.63 -4.59 11.31
CA ALA A 8 10.89 -3.70 10.20
C ALA A 8 11.39 -4.52 8.99
N GLU A 9 10.74 -4.35 7.83
CA GLU A 9 11.12 -4.97 6.56
C GLU A 9 11.32 -3.86 5.51
N ASN A 10 12.23 -4.08 4.55
CA ASN A 10 12.30 -3.22 3.37
C ASN A 10 11.01 -3.36 2.57
N CYS A 11 10.47 -2.25 2.09
CA CYS A 11 9.22 -2.24 1.35
C CYS A 11 9.20 -1.16 0.28
N VAL A 12 8.25 -1.32 -0.65
CA VAL A 12 7.75 -0.21 -1.48
C VAL A 12 6.38 0.17 -0.93
N GLU A 13 6.17 1.45 -0.72
CA GLU A 13 4.90 2.01 -0.27
C GLU A 13 4.45 3.19 -1.13
N ILE A 14 3.14 3.40 -1.20
CA ILE A 14 2.53 4.56 -1.85
C ILE A 14 1.29 5.01 -1.08
N LEU A 15 1.06 6.32 -1.04
CA LEU A 15 -0.21 6.88 -0.59
C LEU A 15 -1.19 6.90 -1.77
N HIS A 16 -2.20 6.02 -1.74
CA HIS A 16 -3.33 6.08 -2.64
C HIS A 16 -4.32 7.15 -2.15
N ILE A 17 -4.77 8.01 -3.07
CA ILE A 17 -5.81 9.00 -2.83
C ILE A 17 -6.91 8.76 -3.87
N GLY A 18 -8.09 8.31 -3.41
CA GLY A 18 -9.16 7.89 -4.30
C GLY A 18 -9.93 6.68 -3.76
N ALA A 19 -10.87 6.17 -4.56
CA ALA A 19 -11.68 5.01 -4.17
C ALA A 19 -10.82 3.74 -4.10
N TYR A 20 -11.16 2.81 -3.21
CA TYR A 20 -10.46 1.52 -3.11
C TYR A 20 -10.44 0.72 -4.42
N ASP A 21 -11.49 0.84 -5.23
CA ASP A 21 -11.56 0.21 -6.56
C ASP A 21 -10.46 0.70 -7.53
N ASP A 22 -9.87 1.88 -7.27
CA ASP A 22 -8.82 2.48 -8.08
C ASP A 22 -7.40 2.17 -7.57
N GLU A 23 -7.26 1.45 -6.45
CA GLU A 23 -5.98 1.01 -5.89
C GLU A 23 -5.09 0.21 -6.88
N PRO A 24 -5.63 -0.59 -7.83
CA PRO A 24 -4.83 -1.24 -8.87
C PRO A 24 -3.94 -0.26 -9.67
N ILE A 25 -4.36 0.99 -9.84
CA ILE A 25 -3.55 2.02 -10.51
C ILE A 25 -2.33 2.38 -9.67
N SER A 26 -2.48 2.45 -8.34
CA SER A 26 -1.36 2.67 -7.43
C SER A 26 -0.41 1.48 -7.42
N PHE A 27 -0.90 0.24 -7.41
CA PHE A 27 -0.05 -0.94 -7.49
C PHE A 27 0.78 -0.98 -8.78
N GLN A 28 0.20 -0.62 -9.92
CA GLN A 28 0.95 -0.51 -11.18
C GLN A 28 2.11 0.49 -11.09
N LYS A 29 1.91 1.63 -10.41
CA LYS A 29 2.98 2.62 -10.17
C LYS A 29 4.07 2.07 -9.26
N MET A 30 3.70 1.34 -8.20
CA MET A 30 4.67 0.70 -7.32
C MET A 30 5.49 -0.37 -8.06
N ASP A 31 4.84 -1.18 -8.91
CA ASP A 31 5.51 -2.22 -9.68
C ASP A 31 6.49 -1.62 -10.71
N LEU A 32 6.12 -0.49 -11.33
CA LEU A 32 7.02 0.28 -12.19
C LEU A 32 8.23 0.80 -11.41
N PHE A 33 8.00 1.42 -10.24
CA PHE A 33 9.06 1.91 -9.37
C PHE A 33 10.01 0.78 -8.93
N ALA A 34 9.47 -0.38 -8.55
CA ALA A 34 10.26 -1.54 -8.16
C ALA A 34 11.14 -2.04 -9.32
N LYS A 35 10.58 -2.09 -10.54
CA LYS A 35 11.31 -2.44 -11.75
C LYS A 35 12.44 -1.45 -12.05
N GLU A 36 12.18 -0.15 -11.94
CA GLU A 36 13.18 0.91 -12.19
C GLU A 36 14.32 0.90 -11.18
N THR A 37 14.02 0.55 -9.93
CA THR A 37 15.00 0.45 -8.83
C THR A 37 15.65 -0.93 -8.72
N ASN A 38 15.29 -1.86 -9.62
CA ASN A 38 15.78 -3.24 -9.66
C ASN A 38 15.55 -4.02 -8.34
N VAL A 39 14.50 -3.68 -7.61
CA VAL A 39 14.04 -4.40 -6.41
C VAL A 39 12.88 -5.32 -6.78
N LYS A 40 12.72 -6.41 -6.03
CA LYS A 40 11.67 -7.41 -6.29
C LYS A 40 10.77 -7.54 -5.09
N ARG A 41 9.49 -7.85 -5.33
CA ARG A 41 8.57 -8.25 -4.26
C ARG A 41 9.09 -9.52 -3.58
N SER A 42 9.18 -9.48 -2.26
CA SER A 42 9.61 -10.63 -1.46
C SER A 42 8.51 -11.69 -1.32
N LYS A 43 7.25 -11.25 -1.20
CA LYS A 43 6.11 -12.13 -0.94
C LYS A 43 4.90 -11.68 -1.76
N ASN A 44 3.98 -12.61 -2.01
CA ASN A 44 2.68 -12.31 -2.60
C ASN A 44 1.67 -11.83 -1.54
N TYR A 45 2.09 -10.87 -0.70
CA TYR A 45 1.22 -10.19 0.24
C TYR A 45 1.47 -8.68 0.15
N HIS A 46 0.43 -7.90 0.36
CA HIS A 46 0.51 -6.46 0.58
C HIS A 46 -0.30 -6.11 1.83
N ARG A 47 -0.09 -4.92 2.37
CA ARG A 47 -0.93 -4.36 3.43
C ARG A 47 -1.54 -3.06 2.96
N GLU A 48 -2.76 -2.83 3.41
CA GLU A 48 -3.52 -1.62 3.23
C GLU A 48 -3.73 -0.98 4.61
N ILE A 49 -3.37 0.29 4.74
CA ILE A 49 -3.55 1.05 5.98
C ILE A 49 -4.48 2.22 5.66
N TYR A 50 -5.76 2.06 6.01
CA TYR A 50 -6.77 3.09 5.81
C TYR A 50 -6.58 4.22 6.83
N LEU A 51 -6.27 5.42 6.35
CA LEU A 51 -5.97 6.57 7.20
C LEU A 51 -7.22 7.36 7.60
N ASN A 52 -8.28 7.29 6.78
CA ASN A 52 -9.53 7.98 7.04
C ASN A 52 -10.75 7.06 6.95
N ASN A 53 -11.82 7.47 7.63
CA ASN A 53 -13.05 6.71 7.67
C ASN A 53 -13.87 6.98 6.40
N GLU A 54 -14.16 5.93 5.65
CA GLU A 54 -14.93 5.97 4.41
C GLU A 54 -16.32 6.60 4.55
N ASN A 55 -16.93 6.51 5.74
CA ASN A 55 -18.26 7.05 6.01
C ASN A 55 -18.24 8.56 6.30
N ARG A 56 -17.05 9.17 6.40
CA ARG A 56 -16.88 10.58 6.77
C ARG A 56 -16.28 11.42 5.65
N VAL A 57 -15.80 10.79 4.58
CA VAL A 57 -15.01 11.43 3.53
C VAL A 57 -15.51 10.94 2.17
N SER A 58 -15.56 11.84 1.19
CA SER A 58 -15.93 11.47 -0.18
C SER A 58 -14.87 10.54 -0.80
N LYS A 59 -15.27 9.67 -1.74
CA LYS A 59 -14.40 8.66 -2.35
C LYS A 59 -13.11 9.24 -2.92
N ASP A 60 -13.15 10.43 -3.52
CA ASP A 60 -12.01 11.15 -4.10
C ASP A 60 -10.97 11.62 -3.06
N LYS A 61 -11.31 11.57 -1.77
CA LYS A 61 -10.46 12.04 -0.67
C LYS A 61 -10.07 10.92 0.30
N LEU A 62 -10.49 9.68 0.04
CA LEU A 62 -10.03 8.53 0.81
C LEU A 62 -8.52 8.39 0.68
N LYS A 63 -7.87 7.94 1.76
CA LYS A 63 -6.42 7.83 1.85
C LYS A 63 -6.06 6.46 2.39
N THR A 64 -5.41 5.66 1.56
CA THR A 64 -4.89 4.34 1.92
C THR A 64 -3.39 4.33 1.70
N ILE A 65 -2.59 3.92 2.68
CA ILE A 65 -1.20 3.55 2.42
C ILE A 65 -1.21 2.09 1.94
N LEU A 66 -0.73 1.87 0.73
CA LEU A 66 -0.50 0.54 0.17
C LEU A 66 1.00 0.25 0.29
N TYR A 67 1.37 -0.90 0.83
CA TYR A 67 2.77 -1.33 0.82
C TYR A 67 2.91 -2.84 0.61
N TYR A 68 4.04 -3.25 0.04
CA TYR A 68 4.46 -4.65 0.02
C TYR A 68 5.95 -4.78 0.34
N PRO A 69 6.39 -5.89 0.96
CA PRO A 69 7.79 -6.12 1.26
C PRO A 69 8.60 -6.43 -0.01
N ILE A 70 9.86 -6.02 0.00
CA ILE A 70 10.83 -6.26 -1.09
C ILE A 70 12.05 -7.04 -0.61
N GLU A 71 12.73 -7.68 -1.57
CA GLU A 71 14.03 -8.35 -1.40
C GLU A 71 15.20 -7.36 -1.45
#